data_AF-A0A352KKJ0-F1
#
_entry.id   AF-A0A352KKJ0-F1
#
_cell.length_a   1.000
_cell.length_b   1.000
_cell.length_c   1.000
_cell.angle_alpha   90.00
_cell.angle_beta   90.00
_cell.angle_gamma   90.00
#
_symmetry.space_group_name_H-M   'P 1'
#
loop_
_entity.id
_entity.type
_entity.pdbx_description
1 polymer ?
#
loop_
_entity_poly.entity_id
_entity_poly.type
_entity_poly.pdbx_seq_one_letter_code
_entity_poly.pdbx_strand_id
1 'polypeptide(L)'
;MISLKKENRLIQCMEGEIFLPNPGDAWLWTCAGGPFVINLLTQEGGYGEGKRPGKASTSNVNHTLRALKKIVVKRGLSSVALPSLVTGVGGLDWEQVELLIQNQLRDLDVEVIIYKRYTHGQPADKSL
;
A
#
# COMPACT_ATOMS: atom_id res chain seq x y z
N MET A 1 3.33 42.12 -12.12
CA MET A 1 2.65 41.13 -11.26
C MET A 1 2.10 40.03 -12.16
N ILE A 2 2.82 38.91 -12.29
CA ILE A 2 2.37 37.76 -13.08
C ILE A 2 2.00 36.68 -12.07
N SER A 3 0.70 36.40 -11.98
CA SER A 3 0.10 35.37 -11.14
C SER A 3 0.44 34.00 -11.72
N LEU A 4 1.40 33.30 -11.10
CA LEU A 4 1.67 31.90 -11.42
C LEU A 4 0.60 31.02 -10.77
N LYS A 5 -0.28 30.43 -11.59
CA LYS A 5 -1.21 29.38 -11.18
C LYS A 5 -0.39 28.20 -10.66
N LYS A 6 -0.61 27.84 -9.39
CA LYS A 6 -0.05 26.67 -8.73
C LYS A 6 -0.79 25.44 -9.24
N GLU A 7 -0.42 24.95 -10.42
CA GLU A 7 -0.96 23.71 -10.96
C GLU A 7 -0.28 22.53 -10.25
N ASN A 8 -0.95 22.05 -9.21
CA ASN A 8 -0.53 20.94 -8.37
C ASN A 8 -0.75 19.60 -9.13
N ARG A 9 0.05 19.35 -10.16
CA ARG A 9 0.17 18.03 -10.81
C ARG A 9 1.58 17.49 -10.61
N LEU A 10 1.81 16.89 -9.45
CA LEU A 10 2.99 16.08 -9.22
C LEU A 10 2.54 14.67 -8.93
N ILE A 11 2.54 13.82 -9.95
CA ILE A 11 2.97 12.44 -9.76
C ILE A 11 3.70 11.98 -11.04
N GLN A 12 5.03 11.98 -10.96
CA GLN A 12 5.96 11.64 -12.02
C GLN A 12 7.02 10.71 -11.43
N CYS A 13 7.18 9.52 -12.01
CA CYS A 13 8.39 8.72 -11.83
C CYS A 13 9.49 9.28 -12.75
N MET A 14 9.96 10.51 -12.50
CA MET A 14 11.18 11.07 -13.11
C MET A 14 11.64 12.25 -12.26
N GLU A 15 12.60 12.01 -11.40
CA GLU A 15 13.79 12.83 -11.12
C GLU A 15 14.49 12.16 -9.94
N GLY A 16 15.81 12.07 -10.00
CA GLY A 16 16.66 11.23 -9.15
C GLY A 16 16.73 11.63 -7.68
N GLU A 17 15.60 11.93 -7.03
CA GLU A 17 15.52 11.93 -5.59
C GLU A 17 15.52 10.48 -5.10
N ILE A 18 16.54 10.14 -4.32
CA ILE A 18 16.58 8.86 -3.61
C ILE A 18 15.49 8.91 -2.54
N PHE A 19 14.31 8.42 -2.87
CA PHE A 19 13.27 8.15 -1.89
C PHE A 19 13.76 6.99 -1.02
N LEU A 20 14.15 7.30 0.21
CA LEU A 20 14.46 6.32 1.26
C LEU A 20 13.21 6.14 2.13
N PRO A 21 12.28 5.24 1.76
CA PRO A 21 11.10 5.02 2.57
C PRO A 21 11.47 4.45 3.93
N ASN A 22 10.77 4.94 4.95
CA ASN A 22 10.82 4.33 6.27
C ASN A 22 9.77 3.22 6.36
N PRO A 23 9.98 2.23 7.23
CA PRO A 23 8.92 1.32 7.62
C PRO A 23 7.68 2.09 8.10
N GLY A 24 6.51 1.67 7.61
CA GLY A 24 5.24 2.38 7.76
C GLY A 24 4.87 3.29 6.59
N ASP A 25 5.80 3.59 5.67
CA ASP A 25 5.50 4.35 4.46
C ASP A 25 4.88 3.48 3.36
N ALA A 26 4.17 4.12 2.43
CA ALA A 26 3.73 3.52 1.18
C ALA A 26 4.16 4.38 0.01
N TRP A 27 4.57 3.76 -1.10
CA TRP A 27 4.90 4.50 -2.31
C TRP A 27 4.23 3.92 -3.54
N LEU A 28 3.90 4.81 -4.46
CA LEU A 28 3.26 4.47 -5.71
C LEU A 28 4.31 4.34 -6.81
N TRP A 29 4.25 3.25 -7.55
CA TRP A 29 4.93 3.05 -8.81
C TRP A 29 3.93 2.95 -9.94
N THR A 30 4.26 3.55 -11.09
CA THR A 30 3.41 3.55 -12.29
C THR A 30 4.25 3.28 -13.52
N CYS A 31 3.75 2.43 -14.41
CA CYS A 31 4.25 2.32 -15.78
C CYS A 31 3.27 3.00 -16.74
N ALA A 32 3.76 3.51 -17.87
CA ALA A 32 2.91 4.11 -18.89
C ALA A 32 1.85 3.10 -19.36
N GLY A 33 0.57 3.39 -19.10
CA GLY A 33 -0.56 2.54 -19.47
C GLY A 33 -0.80 1.30 -18.60
N GLY A 34 -0.02 1.08 -17.54
CA GLY A 34 -0.16 -0.06 -16.64
C GLY A 34 -0.98 0.25 -15.37
N PRO A 35 -1.28 -0.77 -14.54
CA PRO A 35 -1.93 -0.57 -13.26
C PRO A 35 -1.02 0.19 -12.27
N PHE A 36 -1.66 0.86 -11.30
CA PHE A 36 -0.97 1.47 -10.17
C PHE A 36 -0.47 0.38 -9.21
N VAL A 37 0.83 0.34 -8.94
CA VAL A 37 1.41 -0.60 -7.95
C VAL A 37 1.81 0.21 -6.72
N ILE A 38 1.16 -0.05 -5.59
CA ILE A 38 1.45 0.61 -4.32
C ILE A 38 2.22 -0.36 -3.43
N ASN A 39 3.46 -0.03 -3.12
CA ASN A 39 4.33 -0.82 -2.25
C ASN A 39 4.13 -0.38 -0.80
N LEU A 40 3.89 -1.34 0.09
CA LEU A 40 3.64 -1.11 1.52
C LEU A 40 4.84 -1.59 2.34
N LEU A 41 5.54 -0.69 3.04
CA LEU A 41 6.62 -1.08 3.95
C LEU A 41 6.07 -1.45 5.32
N THR A 42 5.83 -2.73 5.55
CA THR A 42 5.26 -3.22 6.82
C THR A 42 6.30 -3.74 7.80
N GLN A 43 7.53 -3.97 7.34
CA GLN A 43 8.61 -4.60 8.11
C GLN A 43 9.80 -3.67 8.30
N GLU A 44 10.48 -3.84 9.42
CA GLU A 44 11.77 -3.22 9.73
C GLU A 44 12.92 -4.07 9.19
N GLY A 45 14.07 -3.46 8.91
CA GLY A 45 15.32 -4.18 8.65
C GLY A 45 15.40 -4.88 7.28
N GLY A 46 16.31 -5.85 7.16
CA GLY A 46 16.64 -6.50 5.87
C GLY A 46 17.57 -5.67 4.96
N TYR A 47 18.09 -4.54 5.43
CA TYR A 47 19.01 -3.71 4.67
C TYR A 47 20.43 -4.29 4.69
N GLY A 48 20.92 -4.71 3.52
CA GLY A 48 22.28 -5.24 3.31
C GLY A 48 22.34 -6.75 3.07
N GLU A 49 23.44 -7.22 2.46
CA GLU A 49 23.62 -8.63 2.10
C GLU A 49 23.52 -9.56 3.33
N GLY A 50 22.75 -10.64 3.17
CA GLY A 50 22.60 -11.69 4.18
C GLY A 50 21.69 -11.35 5.37
N LYS A 51 21.13 -10.13 5.45
CA LYS A 51 20.21 -9.77 6.54
C LYS A 51 18.79 -10.22 6.22
N ARG A 52 18.19 -10.96 7.16
CA ARG A 52 16.77 -11.32 7.07
C ARG A 52 15.90 -10.10 7.40
N PRO A 53 14.75 -9.93 6.73
CA PRO A 53 13.77 -8.93 7.10
C PRO A 53 13.33 -9.15 8.55
N GLY A 54 13.17 -8.06 9.29
CA GLY A 54 12.67 -8.08 10.66
C GLY A 54 11.19 -8.43 10.71
N LYS A 55 10.65 -8.60 11.92
CA LYS A 55 9.21 -8.81 12.10
C LYS A 55 8.43 -7.57 11.68
N ALA A 56 7.23 -7.78 11.17
CA ALA A 56 6.32 -6.67 10.98
C ALA A 56 5.72 -6.24 12.31
N SER A 57 5.29 -4.98 12.39
CA SER A 57 4.55 -4.47 13.53
C SER A 57 3.15 -4.04 13.09
N THR A 58 2.17 -4.21 13.98
CA THR A 58 0.80 -3.70 13.77
C THR A 58 0.79 -2.18 13.57
N SER A 59 1.70 -1.46 14.23
CA SER A 59 1.92 -0.03 14.03
C SER A 59 2.32 0.30 12.59
N ASN A 60 3.32 -0.40 12.04
CA ASN A 60 3.78 -0.17 10.67
C ASN A 60 2.69 -0.50 9.66
N VAL A 61 1.95 -1.60 9.86
CA VAL A 61 0.78 -1.94 9.04
C VAL A 61 -0.27 -0.83 9.06
N ASN A 62 -0.61 -0.30 10.24
CA ASN A 62 -1.57 0.78 10.36
C ASN A 62 -1.09 2.06 9.67
N HIS A 63 0.20 2.41 9.80
CA HIS A 63 0.80 3.54 9.10
C HIS A 63 0.78 3.37 7.58
N THR A 64 1.10 2.16 7.08
CA THR A 64 1.07 1.87 5.64
C THR A 64 -0.33 1.96 5.08
N LEU A 65 -1.34 1.44 5.79
CA LEU A 65 -2.74 1.53 5.37
C LEU A 65 -3.25 2.98 5.35
N ARG A 66 -2.80 3.83 6.29
CA ARG A 66 -3.06 5.27 6.24
C ARG A 66 -2.40 5.93 5.04
N ALA A 67 -1.16 5.56 4.72
CA ALA A 67 -0.46 6.07 3.55
C ALA A 67 -1.14 5.62 2.24
N LEU A 68 -1.57 4.36 2.17
CA LEU A 68 -2.38 3.81 1.09
C LEU A 68 -3.67 4.61 0.90
N LYS A 69 -4.44 4.85 1.98
CA LYS A 69 -5.66 5.66 1.97
C LYS A 69 -5.41 7.04 1.33
N LYS A 70 -4.32 7.70 1.72
CA LYS A 70 -3.93 9.02 1.15
C LYS A 70 -3.63 8.92 -0.34
N ILE A 71 -2.89 7.89 -0.79
CA ILE A 71 -2.57 7.70 -2.21
C ILE A 71 -3.84 7.47 -3.02
N VAL A 72 -4.73 6.59 -2.55
CA VAL A 72 -6.00 6.23 -3.19
C VAL A 72 -6.88 7.47 -3.38
N VAL A 73 -7.09 8.25 -2.32
CA VAL A 73 -7.89 9.48 -2.37
C VAL A 73 -7.24 10.53 -3.26
N LYS A 74 -5.93 10.77 -3.13
CA LYS A 74 -5.22 11.77 -3.94
C LYS A 74 -5.26 11.45 -5.44
N ARG A 75 -5.26 10.16 -5.78
CA ARG A 75 -5.31 9.68 -7.17
C ARG A 75 -6.71 9.50 -7.72
N GLY A 76 -7.73 9.43 -6.87
CA GLY A 76 -9.10 9.10 -7.28
C GLY A 76 -9.22 7.69 -7.85
N LEU A 77 -8.56 6.70 -7.22
CA LEU A 77 -8.67 5.30 -7.66
C LEU A 77 -10.04 4.76 -7.30
N SER A 78 -10.64 3.97 -8.20
CA SER A 78 -11.96 3.36 -7.98
C SER A 78 -11.90 2.02 -7.26
N SER A 79 -10.76 1.34 -7.29
CA SER A 79 -10.58 0.03 -6.66
C SER A 79 -9.15 -0.19 -6.18
N VAL A 80 -9.00 -1.05 -5.17
CA VAL A 80 -7.73 -1.44 -4.56
C VAL A 80 -7.74 -2.94 -4.30
N ALA A 81 -6.73 -3.64 -4.82
CA ALA A 81 -6.50 -5.05 -4.53
C ALA A 81 -5.38 -5.19 -3.50
N LEU A 82 -5.61 -5.98 -2.44
CA LEU A 82 -4.65 -6.28 -1.39
C LEU A 82 -4.46 -7.81 -1.27
N PRO A 83 -3.22 -8.32 -1.14
CA PRO A 83 -3.01 -9.69 -0.69
C PRO A 83 -3.29 -9.82 0.82
N SER A 84 -3.22 -11.04 1.35
CA SER A 84 -3.17 -11.28 2.80
C SER A 84 -1.89 -10.71 3.41
N LEU A 85 -1.94 -9.41 3.73
CA LEU A 85 -0.81 -8.63 4.23
C LEU A 85 -0.18 -9.30 5.46
N VAL A 86 1.15 -9.41 5.45
CA VAL A 86 1.98 -9.70 6.64
C VAL A 86 1.74 -11.08 7.28
N THR A 87 0.92 -11.92 6.65
CA THR A 87 0.75 -13.33 7.04
C THR A 87 2.00 -14.13 6.68
N GLY A 88 2.48 -14.99 7.57
CA GLY A 88 3.72 -15.76 7.38
C GLY A 88 4.98 -15.06 7.91
N VAL A 89 5.90 -14.63 7.01
CA VAL A 89 7.22 -14.07 7.39
C VAL A 89 7.10 -12.83 8.29
N GLY A 90 6.01 -12.07 8.15
CA GLY A 90 5.70 -10.93 9.00
C GLY A 90 5.26 -11.29 10.43
N GLY A 91 4.73 -12.49 10.63
CA GLY A 91 4.38 -13.07 11.93
C GLY A 91 3.17 -12.45 12.63
N LEU A 92 2.33 -11.69 11.93
CA LEU A 92 1.09 -11.14 12.49
C LEU A 92 -0.10 -12.08 12.26
N ASP A 93 -1.03 -12.04 13.21
CA ASP A 93 -2.31 -12.75 13.12
C ASP A 93 -3.21 -12.09 12.07
N TRP A 94 -3.87 -12.92 11.25
CA TRP A 94 -4.71 -12.43 10.16
C TRP A 94 -5.93 -11.64 10.66
N GLU A 95 -6.58 -12.08 11.73
CA GLU A 95 -7.78 -11.40 12.25
C GLU A 95 -7.43 -9.98 12.71
N GLN A 96 -6.25 -9.81 13.32
CA GLN A 96 -5.75 -8.48 13.70
C GLN A 96 -5.49 -7.59 12.48
N VAL A 97 -4.89 -8.13 11.42
CA VAL A 97 -4.61 -7.38 10.19
C VAL A 97 -5.89 -7.02 9.44
N GLU A 98 -6.85 -7.95 9.37
CA GLU A 98 -8.15 -7.73 8.75
C GLU A 98 -8.90 -6.58 9.42
N LEU A 99 -8.92 -6.54 10.76
CA LEU A 99 -9.49 -5.42 11.51
C LEU A 99 -8.80 -4.07 11.21
N LEU A 100 -7.47 -4.06 11.04
CA LEU A 100 -6.74 -2.85 10.65
C LEU A 100 -7.12 -2.37 9.25
N ILE A 101 -7.25 -3.30 8.30
CA ILE A 101 -7.68 -2.98 6.93
C ILE A 101 -9.08 -2.39 6.93
N GLN A 102 -10.04 -3.06 7.59
CA GLN A 102 -11.41 -2.56 7.72
C GLN A 102 -11.43 -1.18 8.37
N ASN A 103 -10.75 -0.99 9.50
CA ASN A 103 -10.75 0.29 10.20
C ASN A 103 -10.16 1.45 9.39
N GLN A 104 -9.16 1.20 8.53
CA GLN A 104 -8.56 2.25 7.72
C GLN A 104 -9.35 2.51 6.42
N LEU A 105 -9.84 1.46 5.77
CA LEU A 105 -10.38 1.53 4.42
C LEU A 105 -11.91 1.57 4.35
N ARG A 106 -12.66 1.24 5.42
CA ARG A 106 -14.14 1.23 5.40
C ARG A 106 -14.79 2.56 5.01
N ASP A 107 -14.12 3.68 5.28
CA ASP A 107 -14.68 5.01 4.97
C ASP A 107 -14.33 5.46 3.55
N LEU A 108 -13.66 4.62 2.75
CA LEU A 108 -13.37 4.92 1.35
C LEU A 108 -14.51 4.42 0.47
N ASP A 109 -14.96 5.28 -0.43
CA ASP A 109 -15.90 4.92 -1.51
C ASP A 109 -15.14 4.26 -2.68
N VAL A 110 -14.46 3.15 -2.40
CA VAL A 110 -13.66 2.40 -3.37
C VAL A 110 -13.87 0.90 -3.19
N GLU A 111 -13.83 0.13 -4.28
CA GLU A 111 -13.92 -1.33 -4.22
C GLU A 111 -12.61 -1.90 -3.64
N VAL A 112 -12.66 -2.48 -2.44
CA VAL A 112 -11.51 -3.15 -1.82
C VAL A 112 -11.63 -4.66 -2.03
N ILE A 113 -10.60 -5.27 -2.60
CA ILE A 113 -10.56 -6.71 -2.91
C ILE A 113 -9.40 -7.34 -2.12
N ILE A 114 -9.69 -8.30 -1.24
CA ILE A 114 -8.64 -9.02 -0.49
C ILE A 114 -8.46 -10.44 -1.02
N TYR A 115 -7.24 -10.75 -1.44
CA TYR A 115 -6.81 -12.07 -1.86
C TYR A 115 -6.25 -12.84 -0.65
N LYS A 116 -7.11 -13.62 0.02
CA LYS A 116 -6.71 -14.46 1.18
C LYS A 116 -6.00 -15.75 0.79
N ARG A 117 -6.51 -16.43 -0.26
CA ARG A 117 -6.01 -17.71 -0.75
C ARG A 117 -6.06 -17.71 -2.27
N TYR A 118 -4.98 -18.18 -2.89
CA TYR A 118 -4.98 -18.48 -4.31
C TYR A 118 -5.66 -19.83 -4.54
N THR A 119 -6.72 -19.83 -5.35
CA THR A 119 -7.36 -21.04 -5.85
C THR A 119 -7.34 -20.97 -7.38
N HIS A 120 -6.73 -21.98 -8.02
CA HIS A 120 -6.61 -22.00 -9.47
C HIS A 120 -8.00 -21.96 -10.13
N GLY A 121 -8.22 -20.97 -11.01
CA GLY A 121 -9.45 -20.83 -11.79
C GLY A 121 -10.64 -20.20 -11.05
N GLN A 122 -10.48 -19.71 -9.82
CA GLN A 122 -11.54 -18.97 -9.12
C GLN A 122 -11.24 -17.47 -9.08
N PRO A 123 -12.24 -16.61 -9.36
CA PRO A 123 -12.10 -15.17 -9.17
C PRO A 123 -11.98 -14.83 -7.68
N ALA A 124 -11.40 -13.67 -7.40
CA ALA A 124 -11.23 -13.16 -6.04
C ALA A 124 -12.58 -12.91 -5.37
N ASP A 125 -12.63 -13.15 -4.06
CA ASP A 125 -13.74 -12.68 -3.25
C ASP A 125 -13.67 -11.15 -3.13
N LYS A 126 -14.79 -10.49 -3.44
CA LYS A 126 -14.93 -9.03 -3.47
C LYS A 126 -15.69 -8.50 -2.25
N SER A 127 -16.02 -9.35 -1.28
CA SER A 127 -16.82 -8.97 -0.11
C SER A 127 -15.96 -8.35 0.99
N LEU A 128 -15.94 -7.02 1.06
CA LEU A 128 -15.44 -6.20 2.17
C LEU A 128 -16.33 -4.98 2.41
#